data_AF-A0A0G1CIB2-F1
#
_entry.id   AF-A0A0G1CIB2-F1
#
_cell.length_a   1.000
_cell.length_b   1.000
_cell.length_c   1.000
_cell.angle_alpha   90.00
_cell.angle_beta   90.00
_cell.angle_gamma   90.00
#
_symmetry.space_group_name_H-M   'P 1'
#
loop_
_entity.id
_entity.type
_entity.pdbx_description
1 polymer ?
#
loop_
_entity_poly.entity_id
_entity_poly.type
_entity_poly.pdbx_seq_one_letter_code
_entity_poly.pdbx_strand_id
1 'polypeptide(L)' 'IVTNGKVGFLVNSVAEMAAKIKEIDTIKREDCRKRVEEFFSIEQMINKYEILLRKN' A
#
# COMPACT_ATOMS: atom_id res chain seq x y z
N ILE A 1 1.40 4.32 -0.92
CA ILE A 1 0.40 3.28 -1.31
C ILE A 1 1.10 1.93 -1.41
N VAL A 2 2.05 1.76 -2.33
CA VAL A 2 2.84 0.52 -2.44
C VAL A 2 3.97 0.46 -1.41
N THR A 3 4.17 -0.71 -0.82
CA THR A 3 5.37 -1.09 -0.06
C THR A 3 6.06 -2.21 -0.84
N ASN A 4 7.26 -1.92 -1.36
CA ASN A 4 7.99 -2.81 -2.24
C ASN A 4 8.21 -4.19 -1.60
N GLY A 5 7.95 -5.26 -2.36
CA GLY A 5 8.10 -6.66 -1.92
C GLY A 5 7.05 -7.14 -0.92
N LYS A 6 6.08 -6.30 -0.52
CA LYS A 6 5.01 -6.69 0.43
C LYS A 6 3.61 -6.61 -0.18
N VAL A 7 3.25 -5.46 -0.73
CA VAL A 7 1.93 -5.24 -1.35
C VAL A 7 2.01 -4.96 -2.86
N GLY A 8 3.20 -5.12 -3.43
CA GLY A 8 3.54 -4.89 -4.82
C GLY A 8 5.04 -4.73 -5.01
N PHE A 9 5.48 -4.65 -6.26
CA PHE A 9 6.88 -4.44 -6.62
C PHE A 9 7.06 -3.08 -7.27
N LEU A 10 8.07 -2.33 -6.84
CA LEU A 10 8.52 -1.11 -7.49
C LEU A 10 9.68 -1.48 -8.42
N VAL A 11 9.56 -1.11 -9.69
CA VAL A 11 10.51 -1.46 -10.76
C VAL A 11 10.77 -0.24 -11.63
N ASN A 12 11.95 -0.18 -12.24
CA ASN A 12 12.39 0.97 -13.05
C ASN A 12 12.39 0.67 -14.55
N SER A 13 12.11 -0.57 -14.95
CA SER A 13 12.09 -0.97 -16.36
C SER A 13 11.09 -2.09 -16.63
N VAL A 14 10.72 -2.24 -17.90
CA VAL A 14 9.87 -3.35 -18.36
C VAL A 14 10.55 -4.70 -18.13
N ALA A 15 11.88 -4.77 -18.26
CA ALA A 15 12.65 -5.99 -18.00
C ALA A 15 12.57 -6.40 -16.52
N GLU A 16 12.73 -5.45 -15.59
CA GLU A 16 12.55 -5.69 -14.15
C GLU A 16 11.10 -6.10 -13.84
N MET A 17 10.11 -5.46 -14.46
CA MET A 17 8.71 -5.83 -14.33
C MET A 17 8.48 -7.29 -14.75
N ALA A 18 9.00 -7.70 -15.92
CA ALA A 18 8.87 -9.07 -16.43
C ALA A 18 9.51 -10.11 -15.50
N ALA A 19 10.61 -9.77 -14.83
CA ALA A 19 11.20 -10.61 -13.79
C ALA A 19 10.29 -10.69 -12.55
N LYS A 20 9.80 -9.55 -12.05
CA LYS A 20 8.99 -9.49 -10.83
C LYS A 20 7.58 -10.04 -10.96
N ILE A 21 6.99 -10.08 -12.16
CA ILE A 21 5.71 -10.76 -12.40
C ILE A 21 5.78 -12.24 -11.99
N LYS A 22 6.95 -12.89 -12.14
CA LYS A 22 7.15 -14.30 -11.75
C LYS A 22 7.16 -14.51 -10.24
N GLU A 23 7.34 -13.45 -9.46
CA GLU A 23 7.37 -13.46 -7.99
C GLU A 23 6.03 -12.96 -7.40
N ILE A 24 4.97 -12.81 -8.21
CA ILE A 24 3.70 -12.24 -7.74
C ILE A 24 3.01 -13.13 -6.69
N ASP A 25 3.29 -14.43 -6.70
CA ASP A 25 2.81 -15.40 -5.73
C ASP A 25 3.52 -15.30 -4.38
N THR A 26 4.66 -14.60 -4.30
CA THR A 26 5.38 -14.38 -3.04
C THR A 26 4.77 -13.28 -2.18
N ILE A 27 3.83 -12.49 -2.71
CA ILE A 27 3.10 -11.45 -1.97
C ILE A 27 1.69 -11.91 -1.63
N LYS A 28 1.19 -11.50 -0.46
CA LYS A 28 -0.16 -11.88 0.01
C LYS A 28 -1.16 -10.79 -0.33
N ARG A 29 -2.28 -11.18 -0.97
CA ARG A 29 -3.38 -10.25 -1.29
C ARG A 29 -4.00 -9.62 -0.04
N GLU A 30 -4.03 -10.37 1.06
CA GLU A 30 -4.48 -9.92 2.38
C GLU A 30 -3.67 -8.73 2.91
N ASP A 31 -2.34 -8.74 2.71
CA ASP A 31 -1.48 -7.64 3.14
C ASP A 31 -1.79 -6.34 2.38
N CYS A 32 -2.14 -6.45 1.09
CA CYS A 32 -2.58 -5.32 0.29
C CYS A 32 -3.91 -4.75 0.82
N ARG A 33 -4.89 -5.62 1.10
CA ARG A 33 -6.19 -5.23 1.66
C ARG A 33 -6.04 -4.56 3.03
N LYS A 34 -5.32 -5.21 3.94
CA LYS A 34 -5.06 -4.69 5.29
C LYS A 34 -4.41 -3.31 5.25
N ARG A 35 -3.46 -3.10 4.34
CA ARG A 35 -2.81 -1.79 4.16
C ARG A 35 -3.78 -0.70 3.68
N VAL A 36 -4.76 -1.04 2.84
CA VAL A 36 -5.79 -0.07 2.43
C VAL A 36 -6.67 0.30 3.61
N GLU A 37 -7.12 -0.70 4.37
CA GLU A 37 -7.99 -0.52 5.53
C GLU A 37 -7.32 0.34 6.63
N GLU A 38 -6.04 0.08 6.92
CA GLU A 38 -5.28 0.77 7.96
C GLU A 38 -4.93 2.22 7.65
N PHE A 39 -4.79 2.60 6.37
CA PHE A 39 -4.20 3.91 6.02
C PHE A 39 -5.08 4.79 5.13
N PHE A 40 -5.99 4.18 4.36
CA PHE A 40 -6.73 4.84 3.28
C PHE A 40 -8.26 4.67 3.41
N SER A 41 -8.75 4.15 4.53
CA SER A 41 -10.19 4.13 4.82
C SER A 41 -10.73 5.53 5.13
N ILE A 42 -12.03 5.72 4.94
CA ILE A 42 -12.73 6.97 5.26
C ILE A 42 -12.55 7.32 6.74
N GLU A 43 -12.66 6.33 7.62
CA GLU A 43 -12.43 6.50 9.06
C GLU A 43 -11.04 7.05 9.36
N GLN A 44 -10.00 6.49 8.74
CA GLN A 44 -8.62 6.98 8.90
C GLN A 44 -8.45 8.40 8.37
N MET A 45 -9.17 8.77 7.31
CA MET A 45 -9.18 10.14 6.81
C MET A 45 -9.82 11.11 7.80
N ILE A 46 -11.01 10.78 8.33
CA ILE A 46 -11.72 11.62 9.32
C ILE A 46 -10.86 11.78 10.57
N ASN A 47 -10.32 10.68 11.12
CA ASN A 47 -9.47 10.71 12.31
C ASN A 47 -8.27 11.64 12.13
N LYS A 48 -7.61 11.61 10.96
CA LYS A 48 -6.49 12.52 10.66
C LYS A 48 -6.92 13.98 10.60
N TYR A 49 -8.07 14.28 10.00
CA TYR A 49 -8.61 15.65 9.98
C TYR A 49 -9.00 16.13 11.38
N GLU A 50 -9.67 15.30 12.18
CA GLU A 50 -10.01 15.65 13.57
C GLU A 50 -8.77 15.97 14.39
N ILE A 51 -7.71 15.17 14.28
CA ILE A 51 -6.43 15.42 14.97
C ILE A 51 -5.84 16.76 14.56
N LEU A 52 -5.88 17.11 13.27
CA LEU A 52 -5.35 18.39 12.78
C LEU A 52 -6.18 19.58 13.29
N LEU A 53 -7.50 19.46 13.29
CA LEU A 53 -8.40 20.53 13.74
C LEU A 53 -8.34 20.76 15.26
N ARG A 54 -8.19 19.69 16.06
CA ARG A 54 -8.06 19.79 17.52
C ARG A 54 -6.70 20.33 17.99
N LYS A 55 -5.70 20.38 17.10
CA LYS A 55 -4.36 20.90 17.40
C LYS A 55 -4.23 22.41 17.18
N ASN A 56 -5.24 23.05 16.59
CA ASN A 56 -5.41 24.50 16.52
C ASN A 56 -6.40 24.97 17.58
#